data_AF-A0A0F7IEL8-F1
#
_entry.id   AF-A0A0F7IEL8-F1
#
_cell.length_a   1.000
_cell.length_b   1.000
_cell.length_c   1.000
_cell.angle_alpha   90.00
_cell.angle_beta   90.00
_cell.angle_gamma   90.00
#
_symmetry.space_group_name_H-M   'P 1'
#
loop_
_entity.id
_entity.type
_entity.pdbx_description
1 polymer ?
#
loop_
_entity_poly.entity_id
_entity_poly.type
_entity_poly.pdbx_seq_one_letter_code
_entity_poly.pdbx_strand_id
1 'polypeptide(L)'
;MKWVCPFCQTENDTKEYKCEVCGKEFKKSGDRLVEVKKRPPEYLISLFLIGVFILGNVVLIAIEYASDPELCTTCHQMEYYFHSWEESTHRGVKCYLCHYGSNPVDFLKGAYHSLSVLTAKQPPYVNLPANISSENCLHCHKDITEIGALRYKNLSFSHNKHLDGYKRGFLKLECVSCHREIVIGSHIAVKDTTCFVCHFYKTPEGIPITGCPSCHKNPADKVYFKDVVFYHSLHLKRDIKCEFCHKNIIRFYGNMSLNCKKCHIRDVTNVSIPDLQMHSIHVNGFKIDCVSCHEKPEHKPVVDEKKCNLCHIGLFPTGS
;
A
#
# COMPACT_ATOMS: atom_id res chain seq x y z
N MET A 1 -14.84 55.11 55.81
CA MET A 1 -15.44 55.97 54.76
C MET A 1 -16.80 55.37 54.52
N LYS A 2 -17.85 55.97 55.08
CA LYS A 2 -19.18 55.38 55.09
C LYS A 2 -19.81 55.46 53.71
N TRP A 3 -20.48 54.39 53.29
CA TRP A 3 -21.19 54.30 52.02
C TRP A 3 -22.51 53.57 52.22
N VAL A 4 -23.49 53.91 51.38
CA VAL A 4 -24.83 53.29 51.44
C VAL A 4 -24.92 52.22 50.37
N CYS A 5 -25.34 51.01 50.74
CA CYS A 5 -25.53 49.93 49.79
C CYS A 5 -26.66 50.28 48.80
N PRO A 6 -26.41 50.31 47.47
CA PRO A 6 -27.46 50.63 46.49
C PRO A 6 -28.61 49.61 46.44
N PHE A 7 -28.39 48.40 46.97
CA PHE A 7 -29.35 47.30 46.92
C PHE A 7 -30.28 47.26 48.14
N CYS A 8 -29.73 47.32 49.36
CA CYS A 8 -30.50 47.22 50.62
C CYS A 8 -30.51 48.49 51.47
N GLN A 9 -29.93 49.60 50.98
CA GLN A 9 -29.90 50.93 51.62
C GLN A 9 -29.25 51.00 53.02
N THR A 10 -28.52 49.96 53.42
CA THR A 10 -27.82 49.93 54.71
C THR A 10 -26.49 50.68 54.63
N GLU A 11 -26.18 51.47 55.66
CA GLU A 11 -24.89 52.15 55.80
C GLU A 11 -23.79 51.13 56.17
N ASN A 12 -22.68 51.15 55.46
CA ASN A 12 -21.53 50.26 55.67
C ASN A 12 -20.26 51.12 55.81
N ASP A 13 -19.31 50.71 56.66
CA ASP A 13 -18.01 51.40 56.85
C ASP A 13 -16.81 50.55 56.39
N THR A 14 -17.07 49.48 55.65
CA THR A 14 -16.03 48.58 55.13
C THR A 14 -15.28 49.25 53.97
N LYS A 15 -13.94 49.13 53.97
CA LYS A 15 -13.09 49.63 52.88
C LYS A 15 -13.20 48.81 51.59
N GLU A 16 -13.68 47.58 51.69
CA GLU A 16 -13.77 46.63 50.57
C GLU A 16 -15.07 46.76 49.75
N TYR A 17 -15.95 47.73 50.08
CA TYR A 17 -17.25 47.92 49.42
C TYR A 17 -18.09 46.63 49.37
N LYS A 18 -17.99 45.81 50.42
CA LYS A 18 -18.80 44.61 50.64
C LYS A 18 -19.86 44.91 51.69
N CYS A 19 -21.12 44.68 51.35
CA CYS A 19 -22.24 44.96 52.25
C CYS A 19 -22.37 43.85 53.31
N GLU A 20 -22.40 44.21 54.58
CA GLU A 20 -22.51 43.26 55.70
C GLU A 20 -23.90 42.62 55.80
N VAL A 21 -24.95 43.29 55.31
CA VAL A 21 -26.34 42.82 55.41
C VAL A 21 -26.74 41.95 54.22
N CYS A 22 -26.49 42.38 52.98
CA CYS A 22 -26.86 41.61 51.78
C CYS A 22 -25.71 40.79 51.18
N GLY A 23 -24.48 40.90 51.71
CA GLY A 23 -23.32 40.13 51.27
C GLY A 23 -22.75 40.48 49.88
N LYS A 24 -23.41 41.39 49.13
CA LYS A 24 -22.99 41.79 47.78
C LYS A 24 -21.73 42.66 47.82
N GLU A 25 -20.87 42.46 46.83
CA GLU A 25 -19.65 43.23 46.62
C GLU A 25 -19.86 44.30 45.54
N PHE A 26 -19.31 45.49 45.73
CA PHE A 26 -19.47 46.63 44.82
C PHE A 26 -18.10 47.23 44.47
N LYS A 27 -18.01 47.89 43.31
CA LYS A 27 -16.84 48.68 42.89
C LYS A 27 -17.27 50.10 42.55
N LYS A 28 -16.47 51.08 42.94
CA LYS A 28 -16.70 52.50 42.60
C LYS A 28 -16.33 52.78 41.14
N SER A 29 -17.26 53.31 40.36
CA SER A 29 -17.07 53.76 38.98
C SER A 29 -17.62 55.18 38.86
N GLY A 30 -16.73 56.17 38.86
CA GLY A 30 -17.11 57.57 39.07
C GLY A 30 -17.78 57.78 40.44
N ASP A 31 -18.96 58.39 40.44
CA ASP A 31 -19.77 58.64 41.66
C ASP A 31 -20.75 57.51 42.00
N ARG A 32 -20.78 56.43 41.22
CA ARG A 32 -21.72 55.32 41.42
C ARG A 32 -21.02 54.06 41.92
N LEU A 33 -21.73 53.31 42.76
CA LEU A 33 -21.36 51.96 43.17
C LEU A 33 -22.05 50.95 42.25
N VAL A 34 -21.26 50.12 41.58
CA VAL A 34 -21.73 49.09 40.65
C VAL A 34 -21.47 47.72 41.29
N GLU A 35 -22.48 46.84 41.29
CA GLU A 35 -22.35 45.49 41.82
C GLU A 35 -21.29 44.69 41.03
N VAL A 36 -20.34 44.10 41.75
CA VAL A 36 -19.35 43.19 41.19
C VAL A 36 -20.00 41.83 41.06
N LYS A 37 -20.58 41.55 39.89
CA LYS A 37 -21.03 40.20 39.54
C LYS A 37 -19.81 39.30 39.37
N LYS A 38 -19.45 38.54 40.40
CA LYS A 38 -18.48 37.44 40.28
C LYS A 38 -19.09 36.38 39.37
N ARG A 39 -18.49 36.17 38.20
CA ARG A 39 -18.90 35.06 37.33
C ARG A 39 -18.57 33.76 38.07
N PRO A 40 -19.52 32.82 38.16
CA PRO A 40 -19.27 31.53 38.79
C PRO A 40 -18.09 30.85 38.07
N PRO A 41 -17.14 30.18 38.76
CA PRO A 41 -16.01 29.51 38.12
C PRO A 41 -16.43 28.55 37.00
N GLU A 42 -17.64 27.99 37.10
CA GLU A 42 -18.35 27.19 36.10
C GLU A 42 -18.49 27.90 34.74
N TYR A 43 -18.62 29.23 34.72
CA TYR A 43 -18.67 30.02 33.49
C TYR A 43 -17.33 30.02 32.75
N LEU A 44 -16.21 30.14 33.47
CA LEU A 44 -14.87 30.09 32.87
C LEU A 44 -14.55 28.68 32.37
N ILE A 45 -14.94 27.65 33.13
CA ILE A 45 -14.82 26.25 32.73
C ILE A 45 -15.64 26.01 31.45
N SER A 46 -16.88 26.53 31.38
CA SER A 46 -17.74 26.38 30.20
C SER A 46 -17.14 27.04 28.96
N LEU A 47 -16.62 28.26 29.07
CA LEU A 47 -15.93 28.94 27.96
C LEU A 47 -14.69 28.17 27.51
N PHE A 48 -13.91 27.63 28.44
CA PHE A 48 -12.75 26.80 28.12
C PHE A 48 -13.16 25.54 27.36
N LEU A 49 -14.18 24.83 27.83
CA LEU A 49 -14.69 23.62 27.16
C LEU A 49 -15.23 23.93 25.75
N ILE A 50 -15.96 25.03 25.57
CA ILE A 50 -16.43 25.49 24.26
C ILE A 50 -15.23 25.82 23.36
N GLY A 51 -14.22 26.52 23.88
CA GLY A 51 -13.00 26.84 23.14
C GLY A 51 -12.24 25.60 22.67
N VAL A 52 -12.05 24.62 23.57
CA VAL A 52 -11.42 23.33 23.25
C VAL A 52 -12.25 22.56 22.22
N PHE A 53 -13.58 22.55 22.35
CA PHE A 53 -14.47 21.90 21.38
C PHE A 53 -14.36 22.54 19.99
N ILE A 54 -14.41 23.87 19.89
CA ILE A 54 -14.26 24.59 18.63
C ILE A 54 -12.90 24.30 18.01
N LEU A 55 -11.82 24.41 18.80
CA LEU A 55 -10.46 24.13 18.34
C LEU A 55 -10.33 22.68 17.83
N GLY A 56 -10.89 21.71 18.56
CA GLY A 56 -10.91 20.30 18.15
C GLY A 56 -11.60 20.11 16.79
N ASN A 57 -12.75 20.74 16.57
CA ASN A 57 -13.44 20.67 15.27
C ASN A 57 -12.63 21.34 14.15
N VAL A 58 -12.00 22.49 14.40
CA VAL A 58 -11.12 23.16 13.41
C VAL A 58 -9.96 22.25 13.03
N VAL A 59 -9.34 21.58 14.00
CA VAL A 59 -8.25 20.63 13.74
C VAL A 59 -8.74 19.45 12.89
N LEU A 60 -9.90 18.86 13.21
CA LEU A 60 -10.46 17.76 12.43
C LEU A 60 -10.76 18.15 10.99
N ILE A 61 -11.33 19.34 10.76
CA ILE A 61 -11.59 19.87 9.42
C ILE A 61 -10.28 20.09 8.66
N ALA A 62 -9.26 20.64 9.32
CA ALA A 62 -7.95 20.85 8.71
C ALA A 62 -7.28 19.52 8.31
N ILE A 63 -7.40 18.48 9.16
CA ILE A 63 -6.93 17.12 8.86
C ILE A 63 -7.66 16.56 7.65
N GLU A 64 -8.98 16.68 7.63
CA GLU A 64 -9.83 16.19 6.54
C GLU A 64 -9.44 16.81 5.20
N TYR A 65 -9.28 18.15 5.19
CA TYR A 65 -8.82 18.90 4.02
C TYR A 65 -7.40 18.49 3.61
N ALA A 66 -6.45 18.44 4.55
CA ALA A 66 -5.06 18.06 4.28
C ALA A 66 -4.89 16.61 3.81
N SER A 67 -5.92 15.77 3.99
CA SER A 67 -5.96 14.38 3.57
C SER A 67 -6.59 14.18 2.18
N ASP A 68 -6.98 15.26 1.51
CA ASP A 68 -7.57 15.20 0.19
C ASP A 68 -6.54 14.69 -0.85
N PRO A 69 -6.87 13.64 -1.62
CA PRO A 69 -6.02 13.13 -2.69
C PRO A 69 -5.54 14.20 -3.68
N GLU A 70 -6.34 15.22 -3.99
CA GLU A 70 -5.97 16.29 -4.93
C GLU A 70 -4.79 17.12 -4.41
N LEU A 71 -4.70 17.35 -3.09
CA LEU A 71 -3.55 18.08 -2.50
C LEU A 71 -2.22 17.34 -2.70
N CYS A 72 -2.24 16.04 -2.91
CA CYS A 72 -1.01 15.28 -3.19
C CYS A 72 -0.39 15.70 -4.54
N THR A 73 -1.20 16.20 -5.48
CA THR A 73 -0.75 16.65 -6.81
C THR A 73 0.04 17.95 -6.78
N THR A 74 0.00 18.72 -5.69
CA THR A 74 0.57 20.08 -5.65
C THR A 74 2.07 20.13 -5.32
N CYS A 75 2.63 19.05 -4.75
CA CYS A 75 3.99 19.09 -4.18
C CYS A 75 5.00 18.25 -4.97
N HIS A 76 4.64 17.05 -5.43
CA HIS A 76 5.52 16.18 -6.23
C HIS A 76 4.80 15.69 -7.49
N GLN A 77 5.53 15.08 -8.44
CA GLN A 77 4.96 14.52 -9.67
C GLN A 77 3.99 13.37 -9.35
N MET A 78 2.76 13.72 -8.93
CA MET A 78 1.70 12.81 -8.50
C MET A 78 0.53 12.73 -9.45
N GLU A 79 0.39 13.69 -10.35
CA GLU A 79 -0.76 13.80 -11.28
C GLU A 79 -1.05 12.47 -11.99
N TYR A 80 0.01 11.81 -12.45
CA TYR A 80 -0.08 10.48 -13.04
C TYR A 80 -0.68 9.41 -12.10
N TYR A 81 -0.18 9.35 -10.87
CA TYR A 81 -0.61 8.37 -9.86
C TYR A 81 -2.03 8.66 -9.39
N PHE A 82 -2.41 9.94 -9.31
CA PHE A 82 -3.75 10.41 -9.00
C PHE A 82 -4.76 9.95 -10.06
N HIS A 83 -4.48 10.16 -11.35
CA HIS A 83 -5.37 9.68 -12.41
C HIS A 83 -5.48 8.16 -12.43
N SER A 84 -4.37 7.44 -12.23
CA SER A 84 -4.40 5.97 -12.11
C SER A 84 -5.26 5.51 -10.92
N TRP A 85 -5.28 6.27 -9.81
CA TRP A 85 -6.14 6.02 -8.65
C TRP A 85 -7.61 6.32 -8.95
N GLU A 86 -7.90 7.44 -9.60
CA GLU A 86 -9.24 7.90 -9.99
C GLU A 86 -9.94 6.90 -10.92
N GLU A 87 -9.18 6.27 -11.83
CA GLU A 87 -9.67 5.22 -12.73
C GLU A 87 -9.77 3.83 -12.07
N SER A 88 -9.11 3.64 -10.93
CA SER A 88 -9.03 2.32 -10.27
C SER A 88 -10.28 1.96 -9.46
N THR A 89 -10.33 0.70 -9.02
CA THR A 89 -11.32 0.23 -8.04
C THR A 89 -11.19 0.89 -6.67
N HIS A 90 -10.13 1.65 -6.42
CA HIS A 90 -9.84 2.30 -5.14
C HIS A 90 -10.09 3.81 -5.13
N ARG A 91 -10.68 4.40 -6.18
CA ARG A 91 -10.95 5.86 -6.28
C ARG A 91 -11.78 6.49 -5.16
N GLY A 92 -12.41 5.69 -4.30
CA GLY A 92 -13.13 6.14 -3.10
C GLY A 92 -12.31 6.08 -1.82
N VAL A 93 -11.05 5.65 -1.89
CA VAL A 93 -10.16 5.42 -0.75
C VAL A 93 -9.08 6.49 -0.75
N LYS A 94 -8.98 7.27 0.33
CA LYS A 94 -7.98 8.33 0.46
C LYS A 94 -6.56 7.77 0.44
N CYS A 95 -5.64 8.43 -0.25
CA CYS A 95 -4.25 7.98 -0.46
C CYS A 95 -3.53 7.61 0.86
N TYR A 96 -3.71 8.43 1.90
CA TYR A 96 -3.02 8.26 3.17
C TYR A 96 -3.40 6.95 3.90
N LEU A 97 -4.61 6.41 3.67
CA LEU A 97 -5.05 5.18 4.32
C LEU A 97 -4.17 4.00 3.93
N CYS A 98 -3.72 3.98 2.67
CA CYS A 98 -2.79 2.97 2.17
C CYS A 98 -1.33 3.37 2.46
N HIS A 99 -0.95 4.63 2.23
CA HIS A 99 0.44 5.08 2.30
C HIS A 99 0.99 5.23 3.72
N TYR A 100 0.13 5.57 4.69
CA TYR A 100 0.53 5.81 6.07
C TYR A 100 -0.27 4.95 7.04
N GLY A 101 -1.58 4.81 6.85
CA GLY A 101 -2.48 4.03 7.70
C GLY A 101 -3.66 4.85 8.21
N SER A 102 -4.53 4.24 9.02
CA SER A 102 -5.73 4.87 9.57
C SER A 102 -5.55 5.48 10.97
N ASN A 103 -4.42 5.24 11.63
CA ASN A 103 -4.22 5.71 13.00
C ASN A 103 -3.80 7.19 13.06
N PRO A 104 -4.15 7.93 14.14
CA PRO A 104 -3.75 9.33 14.30
C PRO A 104 -2.24 9.57 14.23
N VAL A 105 -1.45 8.61 14.72
CA VAL A 105 0.03 8.67 14.65
C VAL A 105 0.52 8.58 13.21
N ASP A 106 -0.13 7.77 12.38
CA ASP A 106 0.26 7.59 10.99
C ASP A 106 -0.08 8.82 10.15
N PHE A 107 -1.19 9.49 10.46
CA PHE A 107 -1.50 10.80 9.90
C PHE A 107 -0.39 11.83 10.20
N LEU A 108 0.10 11.90 11.45
CA LEU A 108 1.21 12.81 11.80
C LEU A 108 2.51 12.47 11.06
N LYS A 109 2.81 11.18 10.88
CA LYS A 109 3.95 10.74 10.04
C LYS A 109 3.79 11.18 8.60
N GLY A 110 2.58 11.07 8.04
CA GLY A 110 2.27 11.55 6.70
C GLY A 110 2.46 13.05 6.55
N ALA A 111 1.92 13.83 7.49
CA ALA A 111 2.10 15.28 7.50
C ALA A 111 3.59 15.68 7.61
N TYR A 112 4.35 15.01 8.49
CA TYR A 112 5.79 15.24 8.61
C TYR A 112 6.53 14.86 7.32
N HIS A 113 6.21 13.71 6.71
CA HIS A 113 6.80 13.28 5.45
C HIS A 113 6.56 14.32 4.35
N SER A 114 5.32 14.78 4.18
CA SER A 114 4.96 15.82 3.20
C SER A 114 5.73 17.13 3.41
N LEU A 115 5.97 17.55 4.65
CA LEU A 115 6.79 18.72 4.96
C LEU A 115 8.29 18.48 4.77
N SER A 116 8.76 17.26 5.05
CA SER A 116 10.19 16.92 4.97
C SER A 116 10.74 17.05 3.56
N VAL A 117 9.91 16.87 2.53
CA VAL A 117 10.28 17.04 1.12
C VAL A 117 10.74 18.48 0.82
N LEU A 118 10.27 19.48 1.57
CA LEU A 118 10.67 20.89 1.41
C LEU A 118 12.09 21.18 1.92
N THR A 119 12.65 20.30 2.75
CA THR A 119 13.94 20.52 3.43
C THR A 119 14.96 19.40 3.23
N ALA A 120 14.55 18.27 2.65
CA ALA A 120 15.42 17.12 2.45
C ALA A 120 16.51 17.40 1.40
N LYS A 121 17.77 17.16 1.78
CA LYS A 121 18.84 16.92 0.80
C LYS A 121 18.45 15.74 -0.08
N GLN A 122 18.74 15.81 -1.38
CA GLN A 122 18.48 14.69 -2.29
C GLN A 122 19.12 13.40 -1.73
N PRO A 123 18.33 12.35 -1.46
CA PRO A 123 18.87 11.07 -1.03
C PRO A 123 19.77 10.48 -2.12
N PRO A 124 20.71 9.57 -1.79
CA PRO A 124 21.58 8.93 -2.78
C PRO A 124 20.83 7.94 -3.71
N TYR A 125 19.51 7.90 -3.61
CA TYR A 125 18.63 7.03 -4.38
C TYR A 125 17.37 7.77 -4.85
N VAL A 126 16.78 7.32 -5.95
CA VAL A 126 15.59 7.89 -6.60
C VAL A 126 14.59 6.80 -6.98
N ASN A 127 13.39 7.20 -7.41
CA ASN A 127 12.35 6.30 -7.96
C ASN A 127 11.92 5.17 -7.00
N LEU A 128 11.90 5.47 -5.69
CA LEU A 128 11.39 4.52 -4.70
C LEU A 128 9.85 4.52 -4.73
N PRO A 129 9.21 3.34 -4.68
CA PRO A 129 7.77 3.25 -4.50
C PRO A 129 7.40 3.65 -3.06
N ALA A 130 6.11 3.91 -2.85
CA ALA A 130 5.58 4.08 -1.51
C ALA A 130 5.77 2.81 -0.67
N ASN A 131 6.22 2.99 0.58
CA ASN A 131 6.42 1.90 1.52
C ASN A 131 5.11 1.56 2.24
N ILE A 132 4.28 0.74 1.60
CA ILE A 132 2.97 0.34 2.11
C ILE A 132 3.08 -1.00 2.85
N SER A 133 2.57 -1.06 4.08
CA SER A 133 2.47 -2.30 4.87
C SER A 133 1.20 -3.06 4.52
N SER A 134 1.19 -4.39 4.70
CA SER A 134 -0.03 -5.19 4.53
C SER A 134 -1.13 -4.80 5.52
N GLU A 135 -0.77 -4.29 6.70
CA GLU A 135 -1.72 -3.85 7.74
C GLU A 135 -2.68 -2.79 7.22
N ASN A 136 -2.17 -1.85 6.41
CA ASN A 136 -2.98 -0.80 5.80
C ASN A 136 -4.02 -1.38 4.83
N CYS A 137 -3.64 -2.40 4.06
CA CYS A 137 -4.56 -3.13 3.17
C CYS A 137 -5.59 -3.93 3.97
N LEU A 138 -5.13 -4.63 5.01
CA LEU A 138 -5.96 -5.50 5.86
C LEU A 138 -6.96 -4.71 6.69
N HIS A 139 -6.80 -3.40 6.87
CA HIS A 139 -7.83 -2.55 7.50
C HIS A 139 -9.20 -2.70 6.81
N CYS A 140 -9.21 -2.77 5.47
CA CYS A 140 -10.42 -2.97 4.67
C CYS A 140 -10.56 -4.41 4.14
N HIS A 141 -9.45 -5.16 3.99
CA HIS A 141 -9.41 -6.52 3.46
C HIS A 141 -9.17 -7.59 4.54
N LYS A 142 -9.76 -7.44 5.74
CA LYS A 142 -9.45 -8.24 6.94
C LYS A 142 -9.40 -9.75 6.71
N ASP A 143 -10.39 -10.28 5.98
CA ASP A 143 -10.59 -11.73 5.88
C ASP A 143 -9.91 -12.35 4.65
N ILE A 144 -9.18 -11.55 3.85
CA ILE A 144 -8.64 -12.02 2.55
C ILE A 144 -7.64 -13.18 2.69
N THR A 145 -6.98 -13.29 3.85
CA THR A 145 -6.05 -14.36 4.20
C THR A 145 -6.74 -15.60 4.74
N GLU A 146 -8.00 -15.49 5.16
CA GLU A 146 -8.82 -16.61 5.65
C GLU A 146 -9.63 -17.24 4.52
N ILE A 147 -9.89 -16.47 3.46
CA ILE A 147 -10.47 -16.99 2.22
C ILE A 147 -9.48 -17.99 1.59
N GLY A 148 -9.98 -19.18 1.27
CA GLY A 148 -9.21 -20.28 0.70
C GLY A 148 -8.69 -20.01 -0.71
N ALA A 149 -9.03 -20.87 -1.67
CA ALA A 149 -8.61 -20.70 -3.05
C ALA A 149 -9.54 -19.71 -3.79
N LEU A 150 -8.96 -18.64 -4.31
CA LEU A 150 -9.60 -17.67 -5.20
C LEU A 150 -9.22 -17.94 -6.65
N ARG A 151 -10.10 -17.57 -7.57
CA ARG A 151 -9.81 -17.63 -9.00
C ARG A 151 -9.19 -16.33 -9.46
N TYR A 152 -7.95 -16.38 -9.95
CA TYR A 152 -7.30 -15.27 -10.65
C TYR A 152 -7.08 -15.69 -12.10
N LYS A 153 -7.86 -15.13 -13.04
CA LYS A 153 -7.91 -15.59 -14.44
C LYS A 153 -8.23 -17.11 -14.51
N ASN A 154 -7.31 -17.91 -15.02
CA ASN A 154 -7.39 -19.37 -15.09
C ASN A 154 -6.59 -20.08 -13.95
N LEU A 155 -6.10 -19.32 -12.98
CA LEU A 155 -5.28 -19.78 -11.87
C LEU A 155 -6.13 -19.94 -10.59
N SER A 156 -5.78 -20.94 -9.79
CA SER A 156 -6.27 -21.09 -8.42
C SER A 156 -5.20 -20.53 -7.47
N PHE A 157 -5.50 -19.44 -6.79
CA PHE A 157 -4.56 -18.70 -5.94
C PHE A 157 -5.03 -18.68 -4.48
N SER A 158 -4.10 -18.76 -3.53
CA SER A 158 -4.42 -18.66 -2.09
C SER A 158 -3.48 -17.67 -1.42
N HIS A 159 -4.04 -16.64 -0.79
CA HIS A 159 -3.29 -15.63 -0.06
C HIS A 159 -2.56 -16.24 1.13
N ASN A 160 -3.24 -17.04 1.94
CA ASN A 160 -2.65 -17.72 3.10
C ASN A 160 -1.36 -18.47 2.73
N LYS A 161 -1.42 -19.32 1.70
CA LYS A 161 -0.25 -20.08 1.25
C LYS A 161 0.92 -19.22 0.78
N HIS A 162 0.68 -17.99 0.34
CA HIS A 162 1.73 -17.09 -0.15
C HIS A 162 2.24 -16.12 0.93
N LEU A 163 1.37 -15.64 1.81
CA LEU A 163 1.72 -14.65 2.84
C LEU A 163 2.21 -15.29 4.15
N ASP A 164 1.84 -16.55 4.41
CA ASP A 164 2.28 -17.25 5.61
C ASP A 164 3.76 -17.67 5.53
N GLY A 165 4.53 -17.33 6.56
CA GLY A 165 5.95 -17.67 6.67
C GLY A 165 6.86 -17.07 5.58
N TYR A 166 8.10 -17.55 5.55
CA TYR A 166 9.11 -17.12 4.58
C TYR A 166 9.04 -17.95 3.29
N LYS A 167 9.12 -17.29 2.15
CA LYS A 167 9.23 -17.91 0.82
C LYS A 167 10.68 -17.94 0.38
N ARG A 168 11.08 -19.04 -0.27
CA ARG A 168 12.48 -19.32 -0.64
C ARG A 168 13.48 -19.19 0.54
N GLY A 169 13.01 -19.33 1.78
CA GLY A 169 13.82 -19.29 3.01
C GLY A 169 14.19 -17.90 3.53
N PHE A 170 13.88 -16.82 2.81
CA PHE A 170 14.31 -15.46 3.19
C PHE A 170 13.30 -14.34 2.88
N LEU A 171 12.31 -14.61 2.02
CA LEU A 171 11.41 -13.57 1.53
C LEU A 171 10.11 -13.55 2.32
N LYS A 172 9.84 -12.45 3.01
CA LYS A 172 8.52 -12.21 3.62
C LYS A 172 7.69 -11.42 2.62
N LEU A 173 6.62 -12.04 2.11
CA LEU A 173 5.73 -11.38 1.16
C LEU A 173 4.73 -10.49 1.90
N GLU A 174 4.44 -9.35 1.29
CA GLU A 174 3.42 -8.39 1.73
C GLU A 174 2.38 -8.25 0.60
N CYS A 175 1.22 -7.64 0.87
CA CYS A 175 0.18 -7.40 -0.14
C CYS A 175 0.78 -6.75 -1.39
N VAL A 176 1.57 -5.69 -1.19
CA VAL A 176 2.20 -4.96 -2.28
C VAL A 176 3.27 -5.76 -3.01
N SER A 177 3.81 -6.87 -2.47
CA SER A 177 4.75 -7.71 -3.21
C SER A 177 4.16 -8.21 -4.53
N CYS A 178 2.83 -8.45 -4.57
CA CYS A 178 2.10 -8.86 -5.76
C CYS A 178 1.20 -7.76 -6.31
N HIS A 179 0.50 -7.04 -5.42
CA HIS A 179 -0.39 -5.93 -5.77
C HIS A 179 0.42 -4.65 -5.94
N ARG A 180 0.96 -4.46 -7.14
CA ARG A 180 1.83 -3.35 -7.50
C ARG A 180 1.09 -2.32 -8.32
N GLU A 181 1.67 -1.15 -8.39
CA GLU A 181 1.14 -0.11 -9.24
C GLU A 181 1.21 -0.51 -10.72
N ILE A 182 0.08 -0.34 -11.41
CA ILE A 182 -0.02 -0.47 -12.85
C ILE A 182 -0.29 0.91 -13.43
N VAL A 183 0.61 1.30 -14.31
CA VAL A 183 0.67 2.58 -15.02
C VAL A 183 -0.67 2.96 -15.71
N ILE A 184 -1.55 2.02 -16.08
CA ILE A 184 -2.80 2.35 -16.78
C ILE A 184 -3.98 1.55 -16.21
N GLY A 185 -5.06 2.27 -15.89
CA GLY A 185 -6.36 1.72 -15.49
C GLY A 185 -6.43 1.07 -14.10
N SER A 186 -5.33 1.04 -13.34
CA SER A 186 -5.33 0.48 -11.98
C SER A 186 -4.11 0.91 -11.15
N HIS A 187 -4.32 1.83 -10.21
CA HIS A 187 -3.30 2.24 -9.24
C HIS A 187 -2.68 1.09 -8.44
N ILE A 188 -3.42 0.00 -8.20
CA ILE A 188 -2.87 -1.19 -7.54
C ILE A 188 -3.49 -2.47 -8.11
N ALA A 189 -2.68 -3.34 -8.70
CA ALA A 189 -3.13 -4.60 -9.28
C ALA A 189 -2.02 -5.66 -9.36
N VAL A 190 -2.42 -6.90 -9.59
CA VAL A 190 -1.49 -8.02 -9.72
C VAL A 190 -0.94 -8.08 -11.15
N LYS A 191 0.39 -8.17 -11.28
CA LYS A 191 1.08 -8.42 -12.56
C LYS A 191 1.48 -9.89 -12.66
N ASP A 192 1.16 -10.53 -13.78
CA ASP A 192 1.51 -11.95 -14.02
C ASP A 192 3.03 -12.18 -13.96
N THR A 193 3.81 -11.17 -14.34
CA THR A 193 5.28 -11.21 -14.31
C THR A 193 5.83 -11.48 -12.92
N THR A 194 5.15 -11.03 -11.85
CA THR A 194 5.59 -11.27 -10.47
C THR A 194 5.52 -12.76 -10.12
N CYS A 195 4.47 -13.46 -10.56
CA CYS A 195 4.37 -14.91 -10.40
C CYS A 195 5.54 -15.60 -11.10
N PHE A 196 5.87 -15.17 -12.32
CA PHE A 196 6.91 -15.80 -13.12
C PHE A 196 8.32 -15.55 -12.57
N VAL A 197 8.63 -14.32 -12.13
CA VAL A 197 9.91 -14.05 -11.47
C VAL A 197 10.08 -14.98 -10.27
N CYS A 198 9.09 -15.07 -9.38
CA CYS A 198 9.25 -15.89 -8.18
C CYS A 198 9.29 -17.39 -8.48
N HIS A 199 8.43 -17.91 -9.36
CA HIS A 199 8.31 -19.36 -9.58
C HIS A 199 9.34 -19.93 -10.56
N PHE A 200 9.92 -19.13 -11.46
CA PHE A 200 10.92 -19.58 -12.44
C PHE A 200 12.34 -19.05 -12.19
N TYR A 201 12.56 -18.18 -11.20
CA TYR A 201 13.91 -17.69 -10.93
C TYR A 201 14.84 -18.82 -10.47
N LYS A 202 15.98 -18.96 -11.16
CA LYS A 202 17.01 -19.99 -10.94
C LYS A 202 16.45 -21.43 -10.97
N THR A 203 15.42 -21.70 -11.77
CA THR A 203 14.90 -23.06 -11.93
C THR A 203 15.57 -23.81 -13.09
N PRO A 204 15.87 -25.11 -12.94
CA PRO A 204 16.38 -25.93 -14.05
C PRO A 204 15.40 -25.97 -15.23
N GLU A 205 15.94 -25.88 -16.45
CA GLU A 205 15.21 -26.10 -17.72
C GLU A 205 13.96 -25.20 -17.92
N GLY A 206 13.82 -24.14 -17.12
CA GLY A 206 12.65 -23.25 -17.15
C GLY A 206 11.36 -23.90 -16.64
N ILE A 207 11.45 -24.93 -15.78
CA ILE A 207 10.31 -25.57 -15.13
C ILE A 207 10.02 -24.84 -13.80
N PRO A 208 8.78 -24.47 -13.49
CA PRO A 208 8.50 -23.74 -12.25
C PRO A 208 8.79 -24.61 -11.02
N ILE A 209 9.17 -23.98 -9.89
CA ILE A 209 9.49 -24.68 -8.62
C ILE A 209 8.37 -25.59 -8.09
N THR A 210 7.13 -25.34 -8.50
CA THR A 210 5.94 -26.10 -8.11
C THR A 210 5.54 -27.16 -9.14
N GLY A 211 6.26 -27.25 -10.26
CA GLY A 211 5.96 -28.16 -11.38
C GLY A 211 4.71 -27.77 -12.18
N CYS A 212 4.52 -28.43 -13.31
CA CYS A 212 3.28 -28.33 -14.09
C CYS A 212 2.32 -29.45 -13.65
N PRO A 213 0.99 -29.24 -13.61
CA PRO A 213 0.21 -28.03 -13.92
C PRO A 213 -0.20 -27.26 -12.65
N SER A 214 0.75 -26.83 -11.80
CA SER A 214 0.41 -26.25 -10.48
C SER A 214 -0.31 -24.90 -10.54
N CYS A 215 -0.05 -24.11 -11.59
CA CYS A 215 -0.56 -22.76 -11.73
C CYS A 215 -1.91 -22.77 -12.47
N HIS A 216 -1.90 -23.27 -13.71
CA HIS A 216 -3.07 -23.43 -14.55
C HIS A 216 -3.16 -24.85 -15.09
N LYS A 217 -4.38 -25.29 -15.42
CA LYS A 217 -4.61 -26.53 -16.17
C LYS A 217 -4.28 -26.32 -17.66
N ASN A 218 -4.27 -27.41 -18.44
CA ASN A 218 -4.19 -27.32 -19.89
C ASN A 218 -5.41 -26.54 -20.45
N PRO A 219 -5.25 -25.70 -21.50
CA PRO A 219 -6.32 -24.81 -21.97
C PRO A 219 -7.55 -25.55 -22.51
N ALA A 220 -7.32 -26.68 -23.17
CA ALA A 220 -8.36 -27.57 -23.71
C ALA A 220 -7.84 -29.01 -23.73
N ASP A 221 -8.72 -29.99 -23.50
CA ASP A 221 -8.31 -31.39 -23.60
C ASP A 221 -8.03 -31.76 -25.06
N LYS A 222 -9.03 -31.56 -25.94
CA LYS A 222 -8.92 -31.73 -27.39
C LYS A 222 -8.38 -30.46 -28.04
N VAL A 223 -7.30 -30.59 -28.80
CA VAL A 223 -6.75 -29.53 -29.65
C VAL A 223 -6.48 -30.08 -31.05
N TYR A 224 -6.59 -29.20 -32.05
CA TYR A 224 -6.19 -29.53 -33.41
C TYR A 224 -4.75 -29.06 -33.61
N PHE A 225 -3.88 -30.00 -33.95
CA PHE A 225 -2.49 -29.74 -34.25
C PHE A 225 -2.25 -30.11 -35.71
N LYS A 226 -2.31 -29.11 -36.60
CA LYS A 226 -2.42 -29.32 -38.04
C LYS A 226 -3.61 -30.24 -38.34
N ASP A 227 -3.39 -31.35 -39.04
CA ASP A 227 -4.43 -32.33 -39.39
C ASP A 227 -4.65 -33.41 -38.33
N VAL A 228 -3.93 -33.35 -37.20
CA VAL A 228 -4.02 -34.34 -36.13
C VAL A 228 -4.84 -33.81 -34.97
N VAL A 229 -5.79 -34.62 -34.52
CA VAL A 229 -6.51 -34.36 -33.27
C VAL A 229 -5.68 -34.87 -32.11
N PHE A 230 -5.24 -33.96 -31.23
CA PHE A 230 -4.48 -34.28 -30.04
C PHE A 230 -5.36 -34.14 -28.78
N TYR A 231 -5.24 -35.09 -27.85
CA TYR A 231 -5.91 -35.03 -26.55
C TYR A 231 -4.86 -35.02 -25.44
N HIS A 232 -4.81 -33.95 -24.64
CA HIS A 232 -3.87 -33.81 -23.52
C HIS A 232 -4.06 -34.91 -22.49
N SER A 233 -5.30 -35.23 -22.13
CA SER A 233 -5.64 -36.23 -21.11
C SER A 233 -5.09 -37.61 -21.43
N LEU A 234 -5.03 -38.00 -22.71
CA LEU A 234 -4.47 -39.29 -23.13
C LEU A 234 -2.96 -39.38 -22.91
N HIS A 235 -2.25 -38.25 -23.02
CA HIS A 235 -0.81 -38.18 -22.83
C HIS A 235 -0.45 -38.02 -21.35
N LEU A 236 -1.19 -37.17 -20.63
CA LEU A 236 -1.04 -37.00 -19.19
C LEU A 236 -1.33 -38.29 -18.42
N LYS A 237 -2.33 -39.09 -18.85
CA LYS A 237 -2.60 -40.43 -18.26
C LYS A 237 -1.45 -41.42 -18.43
N ARG A 238 -0.53 -41.17 -19.36
CA ARG A 238 0.69 -41.97 -19.60
C ARG A 238 1.93 -41.34 -18.97
N ASP A 239 1.74 -40.39 -18.07
CA ASP A 239 2.83 -39.68 -17.37
C ASP A 239 3.76 -38.89 -18.31
N ILE A 240 3.27 -38.51 -19.49
CA ILE A 240 4.02 -37.64 -20.40
C ILE A 240 3.96 -36.21 -19.86
N LYS A 241 5.12 -35.69 -19.45
CA LYS A 241 5.24 -34.36 -18.84
C LYS A 241 5.09 -33.22 -19.86
N CYS A 242 4.72 -32.04 -19.37
CA CYS A 242 4.43 -30.88 -20.20
C CYS A 242 5.65 -30.42 -21.00
N GLU A 243 6.82 -30.38 -20.33
CA GLU A 243 8.11 -29.99 -20.87
C GLU A 243 8.65 -30.92 -21.96
N PHE A 244 8.07 -32.12 -22.09
CA PHE A 244 8.43 -33.01 -23.19
C PHE A 244 8.01 -32.41 -24.54
N CYS A 245 6.81 -31.81 -24.59
CA CYS A 245 6.27 -31.20 -25.79
C CYS A 245 6.43 -29.68 -25.80
N HIS A 246 6.39 -29.02 -24.65
CA HIS A 246 6.46 -27.56 -24.56
C HIS A 246 7.87 -27.09 -24.26
N LYS A 247 8.49 -26.39 -25.22
CA LYS A 247 9.80 -25.75 -25.08
C LYS A 247 9.68 -24.24 -24.94
N ASN A 248 10.79 -23.60 -24.58
CA ASN A 248 10.83 -22.15 -24.32
C ASN A 248 9.75 -21.71 -23.33
N ILE A 249 9.54 -22.51 -22.27
CA ILE A 249 8.46 -22.34 -21.29
C ILE A 249 8.48 -20.93 -20.72
N ILE A 250 9.68 -20.43 -20.42
CA ILE A 250 9.91 -19.08 -19.93
C ILE A 250 11.10 -18.46 -20.66
N ARG A 251 11.00 -17.17 -20.96
CA ARG A 251 12.10 -16.34 -21.46
C ARG A 251 12.28 -15.15 -20.54
N PHE A 252 13.52 -14.73 -20.34
CA PHE A 252 13.86 -13.56 -19.54
C PHE A 252 14.54 -12.52 -20.42
N TYR A 253 14.15 -11.26 -20.23
CA TYR A 253 14.66 -10.13 -21.02
C TYR A 253 15.26 -9.07 -20.10
N GLY A 254 16.40 -8.51 -20.53
CA GLY A 254 17.13 -7.47 -19.80
C GLY A 254 18.32 -8.03 -19.04
N ASN A 255 18.87 -7.22 -18.14
CA ASN A 255 20.03 -7.58 -17.32
C ASN A 255 19.87 -6.97 -15.94
N MET A 256 19.83 -7.83 -14.91
CA MET A 256 19.66 -7.41 -13.52
C MET A 256 20.75 -6.42 -13.05
N SER A 257 21.99 -6.59 -13.48
CA SER A 257 23.12 -5.73 -13.07
C SER A 257 22.99 -4.29 -13.56
N LEU A 258 22.26 -4.05 -14.67
CA LEU A 258 22.00 -2.71 -15.18
C LEU A 258 20.87 -2.00 -14.41
N ASN A 259 20.03 -2.75 -13.71
CA ASN A 259 18.86 -2.20 -13.03
C ASN A 259 19.21 -1.42 -11.76
N CYS A 260 20.40 -1.61 -11.17
CA CYS A 260 20.85 -0.89 -9.99
C CYS A 260 20.81 0.64 -10.18
N LYS A 261 21.17 1.10 -11.39
CA LYS A 261 21.26 2.52 -11.76
C LYS A 261 19.89 3.20 -11.91
N LYS A 262 18.79 2.44 -11.91
CA LYS A 262 17.42 3.00 -11.93
C LYS A 262 17.08 3.75 -10.64
N CYS A 263 17.70 3.33 -9.53
CA CYS A 263 17.45 3.89 -8.22
C CYS A 263 18.74 4.46 -7.60
N HIS A 264 19.88 3.78 -7.71
CA HIS A 264 21.13 4.27 -7.10
C HIS A 264 21.81 5.32 -7.99
N ILE A 265 22.01 6.53 -7.44
CA ILE A 265 22.69 7.63 -8.14
C ILE A 265 24.19 7.35 -8.27
N ARG A 266 24.78 6.69 -7.26
CA ARG A 266 26.17 6.23 -7.27
C ARG A 266 26.26 4.81 -7.79
N ASP A 267 27.38 4.46 -8.41
CA ASP A 267 27.59 3.09 -8.88
C ASP A 267 27.76 2.14 -7.69
N VAL A 268 26.88 1.14 -7.63
CA VAL A 268 26.87 0.07 -6.62
C VAL A 268 27.01 -1.32 -7.25
N THR A 269 27.31 -1.39 -8.55
CA THR A 269 27.37 -2.66 -9.29
C THR A 269 28.48 -3.61 -8.82
N ASN A 270 29.51 -3.08 -8.17
CA ASN A 270 30.62 -3.86 -7.60
C ASN A 270 30.39 -4.33 -6.15
N VAL A 271 29.24 -3.99 -5.55
CA VAL A 271 28.92 -4.41 -4.18
C VAL A 271 28.31 -5.81 -4.22
N SER A 272 29.04 -6.79 -3.68
CA SER A 272 28.52 -8.15 -3.48
C SER A 272 27.96 -8.27 -2.08
N ILE A 273 26.65 -8.47 -1.96
CA ILE A 273 25.98 -8.81 -0.71
C ILE A 273 25.09 -10.05 -0.90
N PRO A 274 24.87 -10.87 0.14
CA PRO A 274 24.07 -12.08 0.04
C PRO A 274 22.63 -11.82 -0.42
N ASP A 275 22.02 -12.78 -1.15
CA ASP A 275 20.64 -12.69 -1.64
C ASP A 275 19.65 -12.29 -0.52
N LEU A 276 19.78 -12.88 0.68
CA LEU A 276 18.97 -12.52 1.86
C LEU A 276 19.06 -11.02 2.19
N GLN A 277 20.26 -10.46 2.20
CA GLN A 277 20.47 -9.06 2.55
C GLN A 277 19.95 -8.13 1.44
N MET A 278 20.14 -8.50 0.17
CA MET A 278 19.56 -7.78 -0.97
C MET A 278 18.04 -7.66 -0.84
N HIS A 279 17.35 -8.78 -0.58
CA HIS A 279 15.89 -8.77 -0.46
C HIS A 279 15.42 -8.08 0.81
N SER A 280 16.14 -8.21 1.93
CA SER A 280 15.80 -7.54 3.19
C SER A 280 15.81 -6.01 3.03
N ILE A 281 16.85 -5.45 2.40
CA ILE A 281 16.95 -4.01 2.17
C ILE A 281 15.90 -3.56 1.15
N HIS A 282 15.89 -4.17 -0.05
CA HIS A 282 15.12 -3.64 -1.18
C HIS A 282 13.66 -4.07 -1.15
N VAL A 283 13.37 -5.34 -0.91
CA VAL A 283 12.00 -5.87 -0.97
C VAL A 283 11.28 -5.70 0.36
N ASN A 284 11.90 -6.07 1.48
CA ASN A 284 11.25 -5.94 2.79
C ASN A 284 11.29 -4.50 3.30
N GLY A 285 12.42 -3.81 3.14
CA GLY A 285 12.62 -2.43 3.59
C GLY A 285 11.91 -1.41 2.71
N PHE A 286 12.20 -1.39 1.41
CA PHE A 286 11.70 -0.38 0.46
C PHE A 286 10.53 -0.85 -0.42
N LYS A 287 10.05 -2.09 -0.25
CA LYS A 287 8.96 -2.66 -1.06
C LYS A 287 9.22 -2.55 -2.56
N ILE A 288 10.46 -2.74 -3.02
CA ILE A 288 10.79 -2.72 -4.45
C ILE A 288 10.12 -3.89 -5.18
N ASP A 289 9.61 -3.63 -6.38
CA ASP A 289 9.04 -4.65 -7.26
C ASP A 289 10.13 -5.60 -7.78
N CYS A 290 9.86 -6.91 -7.80
CA CYS A 290 10.81 -7.93 -8.21
C CYS A 290 11.32 -7.67 -9.63
N VAL A 291 10.45 -7.26 -10.56
CA VAL A 291 10.81 -6.98 -11.96
C VAL A 291 11.53 -5.64 -12.15
N SER A 292 11.63 -4.82 -11.11
CA SER A 292 12.46 -3.61 -11.16
C SER A 292 13.94 -3.97 -11.13
N CYS A 293 14.30 -5.07 -10.47
CA CYS A 293 15.66 -5.57 -10.36
C CYS A 293 15.89 -6.80 -11.24
N HIS A 294 15.00 -7.78 -11.22
CA HIS A 294 15.14 -9.00 -12.03
C HIS A 294 14.77 -8.77 -13.49
N GLU A 295 15.29 -9.64 -14.35
CA GLU A 295 14.94 -9.67 -15.77
C GLU A 295 13.43 -9.89 -15.95
N LYS A 296 12.86 -9.29 -16.99
CA LYS A 296 11.42 -9.37 -17.25
C LYS A 296 11.07 -10.74 -17.81
N PRO A 297 10.22 -11.53 -17.12
CA PRO A 297 9.81 -12.84 -17.60
C PRO A 297 8.70 -12.75 -18.65
N GLU A 298 8.74 -13.64 -19.63
CA GLU A 298 7.67 -13.90 -20.59
C GLU A 298 7.37 -15.41 -20.64
N HIS A 299 6.17 -15.78 -20.23
CA HIS A 299 5.69 -17.16 -20.25
C HIS A 299 4.84 -17.40 -21.51
N LYS A 300 5.48 -17.92 -22.56
CA LYS A 300 4.86 -18.26 -23.86
C LYS A 300 5.45 -19.57 -24.40
N PRO A 301 5.12 -20.72 -23.79
CA PRO A 301 5.60 -22.02 -24.25
C PRO A 301 5.18 -22.28 -25.69
N VAL A 302 6.06 -22.89 -26.47
CA VAL A 302 5.77 -23.34 -27.84
C VAL A 302 5.87 -24.85 -27.93
N VAL A 303 5.04 -25.46 -28.78
CA VAL A 303 5.07 -26.91 -28.99
C VAL A 303 6.28 -27.28 -29.85
N ASP A 304 7.00 -28.33 -29.46
CA ASP A 304 8.09 -28.93 -30.22
C ASP A 304 7.58 -30.11 -31.04
N GLU A 305 7.17 -29.84 -32.28
CA GLU A 305 6.52 -30.84 -33.13
C GLU A 305 7.40 -32.08 -33.39
N LYS A 306 8.72 -31.90 -33.36
CA LYS A 306 9.69 -32.99 -33.55
C LYS A 306 9.55 -34.08 -32.48
N LYS A 307 9.07 -33.71 -31.28
CA LYS A 307 8.87 -34.66 -30.16
C LYS A 307 7.70 -35.59 -30.41
N CYS A 308 6.69 -35.15 -31.16
CA CYS A 308 5.56 -35.99 -31.57
C CYS A 308 6.05 -37.18 -32.42
N ASN A 309 7.03 -36.96 -33.30
CA ASN A 309 7.60 -37.98 -34.18
C ASN A 309 8.38 -39.09 -33.44
N LEU A 310 8.70 -38.91 -32.15
CA LEU A 310 9.35 -39.96 -31.36
C LEU A 310 8.42 -41.15 -31.09
N CYS A 311 7.10 -40.93 -31.11
CA CYS A 311 6.10 -41.99 -30.89
C CYS A 311 5.11 -42.12 -32.06
N HIS A 312 4.88 -41.04 -32.80
CA HIS A 312 3.93 -40.97 -33.90
C HIS A 312 4.65 -40.89 -35.25
N ILE A 313 5.44 -41.91 -35.55
CA ILE A 313 6.27 -41.98 -36.76
C ILE A 313 5.36 -41.94 -38.00
N GLY A 314 5.64 -41.01 -38.92
CA GLY A 314 4.92 -40.87 -40.20
C GLY A 314 3.58 -40.12 -40.12
N LEU A 315 3.12 -39.69 -38.93
CA LEU A 315 1.86 -38.95 -38.76
C LEU A 315 2.03 -37.44 -38.86
N PHE A 316 3.25 -36.92 -38.70
CA PHE A 316 3.53 -35.50 -38.92
C PHE A 316 4.59 -35.39 -40.02
N PRO A 317 4.33 -34.64 -41.10
CA PRO A 317 5.34 -34.42 -42.12
C PRO A 317 6.53 -33.74 -41.45
N THR A 318 7.70 -34.38 -41.55
CA THR A 318 8.98 -33.75 -41.23
C THR A 318 9.11 -32.54 -42.16
N GLY A 319 8.82 -31.35 -41.64
CA GLY A 319 8.85 -30.13 -42.43
C GLY A 319 10.21 -29.98 -43.13
N SER A 320 10.14 -29.73 -44.43
CA SER A 320 11.12 -29.02 -45.24
C SER A 320 11.57 -27.73 -44.56
#